data_AF-A0A803N5I0-F1
#
_entry.id   AF-A0A803N5I0-F1
#
_cell.length_a   1.000
_cell.length_b   1.000
_cell.length_c   1.000
_cell.angle_alpha   90.00
_cell.angle_beta   90.00
_cell.angle_gamma   90.00
#
_symmetry.space_group_name_H-M   'P 1'
#
loop_
_entity.id
_entity.type
_entity.pdbx_description
1 polymer ?
#
loop_
_entity_poly.entity_id
_entity_poly.type
_entity_poly.pdbx_seq_one_letter_code
_entity_poly.pdbx_strand_id
1 'polypeptide(L)'
;MILKGLKTMLDGTKGSWVDDLPGILWSIRTTTKEATGQTPFTLVYGNDAVLPVEVKIPSPRVTFYDYAQNDELKPLTLNLLPEIRGDDLIAP
;
A
#
# COMPACT_ATOMS: atom_id res chain seq x y z
N MET A 1 5.41 5.25 -15.63
CA MET A 1 5.87 3.86 -15.84
C MET A 1 5.17 2.86 -14.90
N ILE A 2 5.06 3.16 -13.60
CA ILE A 2 4.44 2.27 -12.58
C ILE A 2 3.00 1.87 -12.92
N LEU A 3 2.15 2.85 -13.27
CA LEU A 3 0.74 2.60 -13.63
C LEU A 3 0.60 1.69 -14.86
N LYS A 4 1.53 1.80 -15.82
CA LYS A 4 1.50 1.03 -17.06
C LYS A 4 1.84 -0.44 -16.79
N GLY A 5 2.86 -0.71 -15.98
CA GLY A 5 3.22 -2.08 -15.57
C GLY A 5 2.13 -2.74 -14.73
N LEU A 6 1.55 -2.00 -13.78
CA LEU A 6 0.43 -2.48 -12.96
C LEU A 6 -0.76 -2.87 -13.84
N LYS A 7 -1.14 -2.00 -14.79
CA LYS A 7 -2.24 -2.25 -15.72
C LYS A 7 -2.02 -3.52 -16.55
N THR A 8 -0.82 -3.71 -17.10
CA THR A 8 -0.50 -4.91 -17.89
C THR A 8 -0.59 -6.20 -17.09
N MET A 9 -0.19 -6.19 -15.82
CA MET A 9 -0.29 -7.37 -14.94
C MET A 9 -1.75 -7.64 -14.52
N LEU A 10 -2.53 -6.58 -14.29
CA LEU A 10 -3.95 -6.65 -13.95
C LEU A 10 -4.80 -7.17 -15.11
N ASP A 11 -4.51 -6.71 -16.33
CA ASP A 11 -5.17 -7.17 -17.55
C ASP A 11 -4.87 -8.66 -17.83
N GLY A 12 -3.71 -9.18 -17.35
CA GLY A 12 -3.31 -10.58 -17.50
C GLY A 12 -3.99 -11.56 -16.54
N THR A 13 -4.58 -11.10 -15.44
CA THR A 13 -5.05 -11.96 -14.33
C THR A 13 -6.52 -12.39 -14.43
N LYS A 14 -7.25 -12.03 -15.50
CA LYS A 14 -8.60 -12.52 -15.87
C LYS A 14 -9.59 -12.71 -14.70
N GLY A 15 -9.52 -11.85 -13.68
CA GLY A 15 -10.43 -11.87 -12.52
C GLY A 15 -9.83 -12.31 -11.18
N SER A 16 -8.67 -12.98 -11.13
CA SER A 16 -8.00 -13.38 -9.87
C SER A 16 -7.00 -12.35 -9.35
N TRP A 17 -7.06 -11.12 -9.85
CA TRP A 17 -6.06 -10.10 -9.56
C TRP A 17 -5.91 -9.80 -8.07
N VAL A 18 -6.97 -10.02 -7.26
CA VAL A 18 -6.96 -9.83 -5.81
C VAL A 18 -5.98 -10.79 -5.13
N ASP A 19 -5.92 -12.04 -5.60
CA ASP A 19 -5.02 -13.07 -5.05
C ASP A 19 -3.55 -12.75 -5.37
N ASP A 20 -3.29 -12.17 -6.54
CA ASP A 20 -1.95 -11.82 -7.00
C ASP A 20 -1.48 -10.42 -6.54
N LEU A 21 -2.42 -9.54 -6.18
CA LEU A 21 -2.17 -8.15 -5.80
C LEU A 21 -1.06 -7.98 -4.73
N PRO A 22 -1.00 -8.80 -3.65
CA PRO A 22 0.05 -8.68 -2.65
C PRO A 22 1.46 -8.89 -3.25
N GLY A 23 1.61 -9.89 -4.13
CA GLY A 23 2.88 -10.19 -4.80
C GLY A 23 3.29 -9.09 -5.79
N ILE A 24 2.31 -8.54 -6.52
CA ILE A 24 2.52 -7.44 -7.46
C ILE A 24 3.01 -6.19 -6.73
N LEU A 25 2.33 -5.82 -5.64
CA LEU A 25 2.70 -4.67 -4.82
C LEU A 25 4.09 -4.85 -4.18
N TRP A 26 4.40 -6.07 -3.74
CA TRP A 26 5.72 -6.39 -3.21
C TRP A 26 6.81 -6.16 -4.24
N SER A 27 6.69 -6.76 -5.43
CA SER A 27 7.63 -6.58 -6.53
C SER A 27 7.84 -5.11 -6.87
N ILE A 28 6.76 -4.31 -6.98
CA ILE A 28 6.88 -2.89 -7.27
C ILE A 28 7.69 -2.14 -6.20
N ARG A 29 7.51 -2.49 -4.93
CA ARG A 29 8.16 -1.84 -3.78
C ARG A 29 9.63 -2.25 -3.63
N THR A 30 9.99 -3.49 -3.97
CA THR A 30 11.34 -4.03 -3.74
C THR A 30 12.22 -4.07 -4.99
N THR A 31 11.67 -3.84 -6.19
CA THR A 31 12.49 -3.73 -7.40
C THR A 31 13.13 -2.35 -7.51
N THR A 32 14.46 -2.34 -7.64
CA THR A 32 15.28 -1.17 -7.90
C THR A 32 14.81 -0.44 -9.16
N LYS A 33 14.64 0.88 -9.09
CA LYS A 33 14.24 1.69 -10.24
C LYS A 33 15.46 2.29 -10.90
N GLU A 34 15.60 2.09 -12.22
CA GLU A 34 16.72 2.66 -13.00
C GLU A 34 16.87 4.17 -12.82
N ALA A 35 15.76 4.90 -12.71
CA ALA A 35 15.76 6.36 -12.53
C ALA A 35 16.38 6.84 -11.21
N THR A 36 16.37 6.00 -10.16
CA THR A 36 16.83 6.40 -8.81
C THR A 36 17.95 5.52 -8.27
N GLY A 37 18.25 4.39 -8.93
CA GLY A 37 19.20 3.39 -8.44
C GLY A 37 18.78 2.68 -7.15
N GLN A 38 17.61 3.01 -6.59
CA GLN A 38 17.11 2.50 -5.32
C GLN A 38 15.71 1.90 -5.47
N THR A 39 15.30 1.11 -4.48
CA THR A 39 13.94 0.59 -4.43
C THR A 39 12.99 1.68 -3.89
N PRO A 40 11.72 1.71 -4.32
CA PRO A 40 10.74 2.63 -3.73
C PRO A 40 10.59 2.46 -2.22
N PHE A 41 10.77 1.24 -1.70
CA PHE A 41 10.76 0.99 -0.26
C PHE A 41 11.92 1.72 0.45
N THR A 42 13.14 1.60 -0.07
CA THR A 42 14.32 2.28 0.46
C THR A 42 14.15 3.80 0.45
N LEU A 43 13.48 4.36 -0.58
CA LEU A 43 13.22 5.80 -0.66
C LEU A 43 12.24 6.31 0.41
N VAL A 44 11.27 5.48 0.83
CA VAL A 44 10.26 5.88 1.83
C VAL A 44 10.76 5.64 3.26
N TYR A 45 11.43 4.51 3.49
CA TYR A 45 11.79 4.06 4.84
C TYR A 45 13.29 4.20 5.16
N GLY A 46 14.12 4.56 4.18
CA GLY A 46 15.57 4.78 4.36
C GLY A 46 16.41 3.52 4.48
N ASN A 47 15.82 2.33 4.34
CA ASN A 47 16.50 1.04 4.44
C ASN A 47 15.92 0.03 3.45
N ASP A 48 16.70 -0.98 3.08
CA ASP A 48 16.25 -2.06 2.20
C ASP A 48 15.11 -2.88 2.79
N ALA A 49 14.25 -3.38 1.90
CA ALA A 49 13.09 -4.17 2.28
C ALA A 49 13.53 -5.54 2.81
N VAL A 50 13.35 -5.77 4.12
CA VAL A 50 13.41 -7.11 4.72
C VAL A 50 12.02 -7.72 4.65
N LEU A 51 11.90 -8.93 4.10
CA LEU A 51 10.61 -9.63 3.99
C LEU A 51 10.00 -9.84 5.38
N PRO A 52 8.86 -9.20 5.72
CA PRO A 52 8.19 -9.45 6.99
C PRO A 52 7.67 -10.89 7.03
N VAL A 53 7.75 -11.54 8.20
CA VAL A 53 7.19 -12.90 8.43
C VAL A 53 5.70 -12.95 8.06
N GLU A 54 5.02 -11.82 8.18
CA GLU A 54 3.60 -11.62 7.86
C GLU A 54 3.26 -11.86 6.38
N VAL A 55 4.24 -11.85 5.47
CA VAL A 55 4.04 -12.22 4.05
C VAL A 55 3.85 -13.73 3.89
N LYS A 56 4.41 -14.53 4.80
CA LYS A 56 4.19 -16.00 4.83
C LYS A 56 3.07 -16.41 5.77
N ILE A 57 2.78 -15.62 6.79
CA ILE A 57 1.77 -15.91 7.82
C ILE A 57 0.80 -14.73 7.87
N PRO A 58 -0.48 -14.90 7.49
CA PRO A 58 -1.43 -13.79 7.53
C PRO A 58 -1.48 -13.21 8.94
N SER A 59 -1.25 -11.90 9.03
CA SER A 59 -1.31 -11.20 10.33
C SER A 59 -2.73 -11.29 10.89
N PRO A 60 -2.93 -11.16 12.21
CA PRO A 60 -4.27 -11.14 12.80
C PRO A 60 -5.22 -10.14 12.13
N ARG A 61 -4.67 -8.99 11.68
CA ARG A 61 -5.45 -7.97 10.95
C ARG A 61 -6.03 -8.49 9.63
N VAL A 62 -5.35 -9.40 8.97
CA VAL A 62 -5.81 -10.05 7.72
C VAL A 62 -6.69 -11.24 8.05
N THR A 63 -6.26 -12.09 8.99
CA THR A 63 -6.99 -13.31 9.38
C THR A 63 -8.37 -13.02 9.96
N PHE A 64 -8.51 -11.93 10.70
CA PHE A 64 -9.76 -11.51 11.33
C PHE A 64 -10.40 -10.30 10.62
N TYR A 65 -10.01 -10.00 9.38
CA TYR A 65 -10.59 -8.89 8.63
C TYR A 65 -12.06 -9.17 8.31
N ASP A 66 -12.96 -8.36 8.85
CA ASP A 66 -14.39 -8.40 8.53
C ASP A 66 -14.76 -7.17 7.69
N TYR A 67 -15.15 -7.43 6.44
CA TYR A 67 -15.49 -6.39 5.48
C TYR A 67 -16.74 -5.60 5.92
N ALA A 68 -17.76 -6.28 6.45
CA ALA A 68 -19.02 -5.64 6.82
C ALA A 68 -18.83 -4.72 8.04
N GLN A 69 -18.13 -5.21 9.06
CA GLN A 69 -17.80 -4.39 10.22
C GLN A 69 -16.89 -3.22 9.86
N ASN A 70 -15.91 -3.41 8.97
CA ASN A 70 -15.03 -2.32 8.56
C ASN A 70 -15.81 -1.24 7.77
N ASP A 71 -16.74 -1.63 6.90
CA ASP A 71 -17.55 -0.67 6.14
C ASP A 71 -18.47 0.17 7.06
N GLU A 72 -19.03 -0.45 8.10
CA GLU A 72 -19.83 0.23 9.13
C GLU A 72 -18.99 1.18 10.00
N LEU A 73 -17.77 0.77 10.38
CA LEU A 73 -16.89 1.55 11.26
C LEU A 73 -16.06 2.61 10.53
N LYS A 74 -15.93 2.51 9.20
CA LYS A 74 -15.20 3.46 8.35
C LYS A 74 -15.62 4.93 8.54
N PRO A 75 -16.91 5.30 8.52
CA PRO A 75 -17.33 6.70 8.74
C PRO A 75 -17.01 7.18 10.15
N LEU A 76 -17.20 6.35 11.18
CA LEU A 76 -16.89 6.71 12.56
C LEU A 76 -15.39 6.93 12.74
N THR A 77 -14.57 6.02 12.21
CA THR A 77 -13.11 6.08 12.28
C THR A 77 -12.57 7.34 11.62
N LEU A 78 -13.14 7.75 10.48
CA LEU A 78 -12.73 8.96 9.76
C LEU A 78 -12.96 10.23 10.60
N ASN A 79 -14.06 10.28 11.36
CA ASN A 79 -14.38 11.41 12.23
C ASN A 79 -13.51 11.47 13.50
N LEU A 80 -12.84 10.38 13.87
CA LEU A 80 -11.95 10.31 15.02
C LEU A 80 -10.51 10.73 14.68
N LEU A 81 -10.18 10.87 13.40
CA LEU A 81 -8.86 11.35 13.00
C LEU A 81 -8.75 12.85 13.29
N PRO A 82 -7.63 13.31 13.88
CA PRO A 82 -7.42 14.73 14.08
C PRO A 82 -7.41 15.45 12.73
N GLU A 83 -8.26 16.46 12.59
CA GLU A 83 -8.32 17.31 11.41
C GLU A 83 -7.07 18.20 11.37
N ILE A 84 -6.12 17.90 10.49
CA ILE A 84 -4.99 18.80 10.21
C ILE A 84 -5.48 19.81 9.17
N ARG A 85 -6.02 20.94 9.64
CA ARG A 85 -6.10 22.14 8.79
C ARG A 85 -4.69 22.67 8.64
N GLY A 86 -4.18 22.66 7.42
CA GLY A 86 -3.00 23.46 7.11
C GLY A 86 -3.37 24.90 7.37
N ASP A 87 -2.91 25.46 8.49
CA ASP A 87 -2.85 26.90 8.63
C ASP A 87 -1.87 27.37 7.55
N ASP A 88 -2.44 27.94 6.50
CA ASP A 88 -1.76 28.85 5.62
C ASP A 88 -1.21 29.99 6.51
N LEU A 89 0.03 29.83 6.94
CA LEU A 89 0.89 30.93 7.39
C LEU A 89 1.17 31.84 6.20
N ILE A 90 0.13 32.52 5.71
CA ILE A 90 0.28 33.80 5.02
C ILE A 90 0.40 34.82 6.15
N ALA A 91 1.64 35.01 6.60
CA ALA A 91 2.02 36.15 7.42
C ALA A 91 2.05 37.40 6.52
N PRO A 92 1.47 38.54 6.95
CA PRO A 92 1.87 39.85 6.43
C PRO A 92 3.23 40.28 6.98
#